data_AF-A0AAW8W986-F1
#
_entry.id   AF-A0AAW8W986-F1
#
_cell.length_a   1.000
_cell.length_b   1.000
_cell.length_c   1.000
_cell.angle_alpha   90.00
_cell.angle_beta   90.00
_cell.angle_gamma   90.00
#
_symmetry.space_group_name_H-M   'P 1'
#
loop_
_entity.id
_entity.type
_entity.pdbx_description
1 polymer ?
#
loop_
_entity_poly.entity_id
_entity_poly.type
_entity_poly.pdbx_seq_one_letter_code
_entity_poly.pdbx_strand_id
1 'polypeptide(L)' 'MENKFSKSSLVDSTGFKPIERDILSLKLVDGQTYTKTEAKKIIKEFKGGI' A
#
# COMPACT_ATOMS: atom_id res chain seq x y z
N MET A 1 5.25 -17.57 -4.27
CA MET A 1 3.95 -17.11 -3.75
C MET A 1 4.19 -15.76 -3.08
N GLU A 2 3.65 -14.66 -3.62
CA GLU A 2 3.70 -13.37 -2.90
C GLU A 2 2.65 -13.38 -1.79
N ASN A 3 3.07 -13.04 -0.56
CA ASN A 3 2.17 -12.87 0.56
C ASN A 3 1.29 -11.65 0.31
N LYS A 4 -0.03 -11.83 0.45
CA LYS A 4 -1.00 -10.74 0.42
C LYS A 4 -1.25 -10.24 1.83
N PHE A 5 -1.38 -8.93 1.97
CA PHE A 5 -1.52 -8.22 3.24
C PHE A 5 -2.78 -7.36 3.20
N SER A 6 -3.50 -7.31 4.32
CA SER A 6 -4.63 -6.40 4.47
C SER A 6 -4.17 -4.94 4.47
N LYS A 7 -5.08 -4.01 4.15
CA LYS A 7 -4.84 -2.56 4.25
C LYS A 7 -4.19 -2.16 5.58
N SER A 8 -4.78 -2.57 6.70
CA SER A 8 -4.25 -2.27 8.04
C SER A 8 -2.81 -2.76 8.21
N SER A 9 -2.49 -3.98 7.79
CA SER A 9 -1.13 -4.52 7.86
C SER A 9 -0.13 -3.73 7.00
N LEU A 10 -0.56 -3.17 5.87
CA LEU A 10 0.29 -2.36 5.00
C LEU A 10 0.45 -0.93 5.52
N VAL A 11 -0.60 -0.35 6.10
CA VAL A 11 -0.60 0.98 6.71
C VAL A 11 0.20 0.99 8.02
N ASP A 12 0.15 -0.07 8.82
CA ASP A 12 0.97 -0.21 10.05
C ASP A 12 2.39 -0.73 9.78
N SER A 13 2.70 -1.16 8.56
CA SER A 13 4.00 -1.74 8.24
C SER A 13 5.12 -0.69 8.31
N THR A 14 6.16 -1.02 9.08
CA THR A 14 7.41 -0.24 9.15
C THR A 14 8.19 -0.23 7.83
N GLY A 15 7.85 -1.12 6.89
CA GLY A 15 8.46 -1.19 5.57
C GLY A 15 8.05 -0.07 4.60
N PHE A 16 7.06 0.74 4.94
CA PHE A 16 6.64 1.92 4.18
C PHE A 16 6.99 3.21 4.94
N LYS A 17 7.29 4.29 4.21
CA LYS A 17 7.47 5.62 4.81
C LYS A 17 6.12 6.14 5.35
N PRO A 18 6.11 7.07 6.33
CA PRO A 18 4.86 7.64 6.86
C PRO A 18 3.92 8.14 5.76
N ILE A 19 4.44 8.93 4.81
CA ILE A 19 3.66 9.42 3.66
C ILE A 19 3.15 8.31 2.74
N GLU A 20 3.87 7.19 2.64
CA GLU A 20 3.43 6.05 1.84
C GLU A 20 2.30 5.31 2.54
N ARG A 21 2.33 5.19 3.87
CA ARG A 21 1.24 4.64 4.68
C ARG A 21 -0.01 5.50 4.56
N ASP A 22 0.13 6.83 4.57
CA ASP A 22 -0.99 7.75 4.31
C ASP A 22 -1.61 7.50 2.93
N ILE A 23 -0.78 7.38 1.89
CA ILE A 23 -1.26 7.07 0.54
C ILE A 23 -1.98 5.74 0.49
N LEU A 24 -1.42 4.70 1.13
CA LEU A 24 -2.05 3.38 1.21
C LEU A 24 -3.37 3.45 1.99
N SER A 25 -3.44 4.24 3.06
CA SER A 25 -4.67 4.45 3.82
C SER A 25 -5.78 5.09 2.96
N LEU A 26 -5.40 6.03 2.09
CA LEU A 26 -6.31 6.73 1.17
C LEU A 26 -6.72 5.88 -0.04
N LYS A 27 -5.83 5.02 -0.55
CA LYS A 27 -6.04 4.29 -1.81
C LYS A 27 -6.46 2.84 -1.67
N LEU A 28 -6.06 2.17 -0.59
CA LEU A 28 -6.44 0.77 -0.37
C LEU A 28 -7.87 0.69 0.16
N VAL A 29 -8.57 -0.34 -0.31
CA VAL A 29 -9.95 -0.63 0.08
C VAL A 29 -9.94 -1.58 1.28
N ASP A 30 -10.77 -1.26 2.28
CA ASP A 30 -10.97 -2.12 3.44
C ASP A 30 -11.60 -3.47 3.02
N GLY A 31 -11.11 -4.56 3.59
CA GLY A 31 -11.52 -5.92 3.22
C GLY A 31 -10.82 -6.50 1.98
N GLN A 32 -10.02 -5.71 1.25
CA GLN A 32 -9.12 -6.22 0.21
C GLN A 32 -7.71 -6.48 0.75
N THR A 33 -7.03 -7.43 0.11
CA THR A 33 -5.64 -7.79 0.39
C THR A 33 -4.77 -7.48 -0.82
N TYR A 34 -3.59 -6.94 -0.56
CA TYR A 34 -2.65 -6.49 -1.59
C TYR A 34 -1.29 -7.10 -1.34
N THR A 35 -0.57 -7.40 -2.40
CA THR A 35 0.87 -7.70 -2.33
C THR A 35 1.65 -6.40 -2.05
N LYS A 36 2.89 -6.56 -1.57
CA LYS A 36 3.81 -5.41 -1.43
C LYS A 36 4.06 -4.72 -2.77
N THR A 37 4.08 -5.48 -3.86
CA THR A 37 4.28 -4.98 -5.22
C THR A 37 3.10 -4.12 -5.67
N GLU A 38 1.86 -4.57 -5.44
CA GLU A 38 0.66 -3.77 -5.72
C GLU A 38 0.62 -2.49 -4.88
N ALA A 39 0.90 -2.60 -3.58
CA ALA A 39 0.96 -1.44 -2.69
C ALA A 39 1.99 -0.39 -3.19
N LYS A 40 3.19 -0.85 -3.60
CA LYS A 40 4.22 0.03 -4.18
C LYS A 40 3.78 0.65 -5.51
N LYS A 41 3.07 -0.10 -6.36
CA LYS A 41 2.55 0.41 -7.63
C LYS A 41 1.53 1.53 -7.38
N ILE A 42 0.59 1.32 -6.46
CA ILE A 42 -0.41 2.31 -6.05
C ILE A 42 0.26 3.59 -5.52
N ILE A 43 1.29 3.44 -4.68
CA ILE A 43 2.08 4.58 -4.19
C ILE A 43 2.74 5.33 -5.36
N LYS A 44 3.33 4.61 -6.31
CA LYS A 44 4.00 5.20 -7.48
C LYS A 44 3.01 5.96 -8.37
N GLU A 45 1.86 5.36 -8.66
CA GLU A 45 0.81 6.00 -9.46
C GLU A 45 0.28 7.26 -8.75
N PHE A 46 0.09 7.21 -7.44
CA PHE A 46 -0.38 8.37 -6.67
C PHE A 46 0.62 9.54 -6.64
N LYS A 47 1.93 9.24 -6.56
CA LYS A 47 2.98 10.27 -6.54
C LYS A 47 3.19 10.96 -7.91
N GLY A 48 2.38 10.63 -8.92
CA GLY A 48 2.52 11.20 -10.27
C GLY A 48 3.36 10.30 -11.16
N GLY A 49 3.07 8.99 -11.17
CA GLY A 49 3.71 8.06 -12.09
C GLY A 49 3.46 8.45 -13.54
N ILE A 50 4.47 9.09 -14.16
CA ILE A 50 4.68 9.13 -15.61
C ILE A 50 5.13 7.74 -16.07
#